data_AF-A0A4R4CYX4-F1
#
_entry.id   AF-A0A4R4CYX4-F1
#
_cell.length_a   1.000
_cell.length_b   1.000
_cell.length_c   1.000
_cell.angle_alpha   90.00
_cell.angle_beta   90.00
_cell.angle_gamma   90.00
#
_symmetry.space_group_name_H-M   'P 1'
#
loop_
_entity.id
_entity.type
_entity.pdbx_description
1 polymer ?
#
loop_
_entity_poly.entity_id
_entity_poly.type
_entity_poly.pdbx_seq_one_letter_code
_entity_poly.pdbx_strand_id
1 'polypeptide(L)'
;MSTFLIFLAGILFSAGVLFIKPRVKQDKTWKTVIIWTLYVIFFVIACMGVSFVYINASVGHVKATSTAVFLFGGISLILAVVLARVLGFIGAKKKVESLQV
;
A
#
# COMPACT_ATOMS: atom_id res chain seq x y z
N MET A 1 -20.42 -13.00 -1.14
CA MET A 1 -18.98 -12.95 -0.81
C MET A 1 -18.22 -11.89 -1.61
N SER A 2 -18.30 -11.84 -2.95
CA SER A 2 -17.56 -10.84 -3.75
C SER A 2 -17.95 -9.38 -3.48
N THR A 3 -19.25 -9.06 -3.35
CA THR A 3 -19.73 -7.68 -3.05
C THR A 3 -19.16 -7.12 -1.75
N PHE A 4 -19.01 -7.96 -0.73
CA PHE A 4 -18.39 -7.56 0.54
C PHE A 4 -16.92 -7.18 0.36
N LEU A 5 -16.15 -7.96 -0.42
CA LEU A 5 -14.75 -7.67 -0.69
C LEU A 5 -14.56 -6.38 -1.48
N ILE A 6 -15.46 -6.08 -2.43
CA ILE A 6 -15.46 -4.83 -3.19
C ILE A 6 -15.72 -3.64 -2.26
N PHE A 7 -16.73 -3.74 -1.39
CA PHE A 7 -17.04 -2.68 -0.42
C PHE A 7 -15.89 -2.46 0.56
N LEU A 8 -15.30 -3.55 1.08
CA LEU A 8 -14.14 -3.50 1.95
C LEU A 8 -12.92 -2.86 1.27
N ALA A 9 -12.67 -3.18 -0.01
CA ALA A 9 -11.61 -2.55 -0.79
C ALA A 9 -11.85 -1.03 -0.91
N GLY A 10 -13.07 -0.59 -1.21
CA GLY A 10 -13.41 0.84 -1.25
C GLY A 10 -13.15 1.55 0.08
N ILE A 11 -13.50 0.93 1.21
CA ILE A 11 -13.22 1.46 2.55
C ILE A 11 -11.72 1.55 2.80
N LEU A 12 -10.96 0.48 2.53
CA LEU A 12 -9.51 0.46 2.74
C LEU A 12 -8.77 1.47 1.86
N PHE A 13 -9.22 1.65 0.62
CA PHE A 13 -8.70 2.69 -0.26
C PHE A 13 -8.95 4.08 0.32
N SER A 14 -10.18 4.34 0.74
CA SER A 14 -10.55 5.64 1.33
C SER A 14 -9.78 5.92 2.63
N ALA A 15 -9.61 4.89 3.48
CA ALA A 15 -8.81 4.98 4.69
C ALA A 15 -7.34 5.32 4.39
N GLY A 16 -6.74 4.68 3.38
CA GLY A 16 -5.39 4.99 2.95
C GLY A 16 -5.26 6.41 2.37
N VAL A 17 -6.23 6.87 1.59
CA VAL A 17 -6.31 8.26 1.10
C VAL A 17 -6.32 9.24 2.27
N LEU A 18 -7.20 9.04 3.25
CA LEU A 18 -7.30 9.89 4.44
C LEU A 18 -6.03 9.85 5.29
N PHE A 19 -5.35 8.70 5.33
CA PHE A 19 -4.09 8.54 6.04
C PHE A 19 -2.92 9.26 5.34
N ILE A 20 -2.83 9.18 4.01
CA ILE A 20 -1.73 9.74 3.24
C ILE A 20 -1.87 11.26 3.08
N LYS A 21 -3.08 11.76 2.83
CA LYS A 21 -3.38 13.18 2.57
C LYS A 21 -2.71 14.17 3.54
N PRO A 22 -2.81 14.04 4.88
CA PRO A 22 -2.17 14.99 5.80
C PRO A 22 -0.63 14.93 5.79
N ARG A 23 -0.04 13.83 5.30
CA ARG A 23 1.41 13.55 5.37
C ARG A 23 2.15 13.91 4.08
N VAL A 24 1.42 14.19 3.00
CA VAL A 24 1.96 14.50 1.67
C VAL A 24 2.22 16.01 1.48
N LYS A 25 2.14 16.83 2.55
CA LYS A 25 2.55 18.25 2.52
C LYS A 25 4.09 18.41 2.44
N GLN A 26 4.71 17.77 1.46
CA GLN A 26 6.10 18.00 1.14
C GLN A 26 6.20 19.21 0.21
N ASP A 27 7.18 20.08 0.43
CA ASP A 27 7.39 21.34 -0.32
C ASP A 27 7.60 21.15 -1.84
N LYS A 28 7.67 19.90 -2.32
CA LYS A 28 7.96 19.56 -3.72
C LYS A 28 6.82 18.73 -4.32
N THR A 29 6.09 19.34 -5.26
CA THR A 29 4.95 18.74 -5.99
C THR A 29 5.27 17.37 -6.61
N TRP A 30 6.48 17.16 -7.12
CA TRP A 30 6.90 15.88 -7.70
C TRP A 30 6.87 14.72 -6.70
N LYS A 31 7.26 14.96 -5.44
CA LYS A 31 7.23 13.92 -4.40
C LYS A 31 5.81 13.52 -4.06
N THR A 32 4.90 14.49 -4.02
CA THR A 32 3.45 14.26 -3.88
C THR A 32 2.91 13.34 -4.97
N VAL A 33 3.24 13.61 -6.23
CA VAL A 33 2.82 12.76 -7.36
C VAL A 33 3.36 11.34 -7.22
N ILE A 34 4.64 11.19 -6.87
CA ILE A 34 5.26 9.87 -6.68
C ILE A 34 4.57 9.08 -5.55
N ILE A 35 4.28 9.71 -4.40
CA ILE A 35 3.63 9.04 -3.27
C ILE A 35 2.23 8.54 -3.65
N TRP A 36 1.43 9.38 -4.31
CA TRP A 36 0.09 8.98 -4.74
C TRP A 36 0.13 7.89 -5.81
N THR A 37 1.05 7.99 -6.77
CA THR A 37 1.25 6.97 -7.79
C THR A 37 1.63 5.64 -7.16
N LEU A 38 2.59 5.66 -6.24
CA LEU A 38 3.04 4.47 -5.51
C LEU A 38 1.91 3.86 -4.69
N TYR A 39 1.09 4.68 -4.04
CA TYR A 39 -0.07 4.24 -3.29
C TYR A 39 -1.13 3.55 -4.18
N VAL A 40 -1.46 4.16 -5.32
CA VAL A 40 -2.43 3.57 -6.26
C VAL A 40 -1.91 2.25 -6.84
N ILE A 41 -0.64 2.21 -7.25
CA ILE A 41 0.00 0.98 -7.76
C ILE A 41 -0.02 -0.12 -6.70
N PHE A 42 0.41 0.19 -5.47
CA PHE A 42 0.35 -0.72 -4.33
C PHE A 42 -1.07 -1.28 -4.14
N PHE A 43 -2.06 -0.40 -4.12
CA PHE A 43 -3.44 -0.80 -3.87
C PHE A 43 -4.01 -1.68 -4.97
N VAL A 44 -3.77 -1.34 -6.24
CA VAL A 44 -4.18 -2.15 -7.40
C VAL A 44 -3.55 -3.55 -7.34
N ILE A 45 -2.25 -3.64 -7.07
CA ILE A 45 -1.53 -4.93 -6.96
C ILE A 45 -2.10 -5.77 -5.81
N ALA A 46 -2.37 -5.15 -4.65
CA ALA A 46 -2.96 -5.84 -3.51
C ALA A 46 -4.37 -6.39 -3.85
N CYS A 47 -5.22 -5.58 -4.49
CA CYS A 47 -6.55 -6.02 -4.92
C CYS A 47 -6.50 -7.12 -5.99
N MET A 48 -5.57 -7.01 -6.95
CA MET A 48 -5.34 -8.07 -7.94
C MET A 48 -4.92 -9.37 -7.24
N GLY A 49 -3.99 -9.31 -6.29
CA GLY A 49 -3.56 -10.46 -5.51
C GLY A 49 -4.70 -11.12 -4.73
N VAL A 50 -5.48 -10.33 -3.99
CA VAL A 50 -6.65 -10.82 -3.25
C VAL A 50 -7.67 -11.46 -4.19
N SER A 51 -7.95 -10.84 -5.34
CA SER A 51 -8.89 -11.36 -6.33
C SER A 51 -8.38 -12.68 -6.94
N PHE A 52 -7.10 -12.75 -7.29
CA PHE A 52 -6.49 -13.94 -7.86
C PHE A 52 -6.52 -15.11 -6.87
N VAL A 53 -6.19 -14.85 -5.61
CA VAL A 53 -6.27 -15.82 -4.51
C VAL A 53 -7.72 -16.26 -4.31
N TYR A 54 -8.67 -15.34 -4.21
CA TYR A 54 -10.09 -15.65 -4.00
C TYR A 54 -10.65 -16.56 -5.10
N ILE A 55 -10.43 -16.20 -6.37
CA ILE A 55 -10.93 -16.97 -7.51
C ILE A 55 -10.30 -18.37 -7.51
N ASN A 56 -8.98 -18.48 -7.41
CA ASN A 56 -8.29 -19.76 -7.49
C ASN A 56 -8.56 -20.66 -6.27
N ALA A 57 -8.68 -20.08 -5.08
CA ALA A 57 -9.05 -20.83 -3.88
C ALA A 57 -10.49 -21.36 -3.99
N SER A 58 -11.41 -20.57 -4.56
CA SER A 58 -12.83 -20.97 -4.69
C SER A 58 -13.04 -22.17 -5.63
N VAL A 59 -12.14 -22.38 -6.59
CA VAL A 59 -12.17 -23.51 -7.54
C VAL A 59 -11.17 -24.63 -7.20
N GLY A 60 -10.47 -24.54 -6.05
CA GLY A 60 -9.55 -25.59 -5.58
C GLY A 60 -8.17 -25.60 -6.24
N HIS A 61 -7.78 -24.53 -6.95
CA HIS A 61 -6.44 -24.40 -7.54
C HIS A 61 -5.39 -24.00 -6.48
N VAL A 62 -5.04 -24.95 -5.61
CA VAL A 62 -4.13 -24.75 -4.46
C VAL A 62 -2.73 -24.26 -4.86
N LYS A 63 -2.16 -24.76 -5.96
CA LYS A 63 -0.83 -24.32 -6.43
C LYS A 63 -0.85 -22.86 -6.89
N ALA A 64 -1.81 -22.50 -7.74
CA ALA A 64 -1.97 -21.11 -8.23
C ALA A 64 -2.25 -20.15 -7.07
N THR A 65 -3.06 -20.58 -6.10
CA THR A 65 -3.35 -19.82 -4.89
C THR A 65 -2.08 -19.54 -4.09
N SER A 66 -1.26 -20.57 -3.80
CA SER A 66 0.00 -20.42 -3.06
C SER A 66 0.99 -19.50 -3.78
N THR A 67 1.17 -19.68 -5.09
CA THR A 67 2.02 -18.80 -5.91
C THR A 67 1.54 -17.35 -5.87
N ALA A 68 0.23 -17.11 -5.96
CA ALA A 68 -0.32 -15.77 -5.91
C ALA A 68 -0.12 -15.11 -4.53
N VAL A 69 -0.31 -15.85 -3.43
CA VAL A 69 -0.02 -15.34 -2.08
C VAL A 69 1.44 -14.90 -1.96
N PHE A 70 2.39 -15.73 -2.41
CA PHE A 70 3.81 -15.39 -2.37
C PHE A 70 4.15 -14.19 -3.26
N LEU A 71 3.69 -14.19 -4.51
CA LEU A 71 4.03 -13.16 -5.48
C LEU A 71 3.39 -11.82 -5.14
N PHE A 72 2.06 -11.77 -5.05
CA PHE A 72 1.35 -10.52 -4.81
C PHE A 72 1.50 -10.06 -3.36
N GLY A 73 1.52 -10.98 -2.41
CA GLY A 73 1.79 -10.67 -1.00
C GLY A 73 3.21 -10.12 -0.81
N GLY A 74 4.21 -10.76 -1.43
CA GLY A 74 5.60 -10.30 -1.39
C GLY A 74 5.78 -8.92 -2.01
N ILE A 75 5.25 -8.69 -3.21
CA ILE A 75 5.32 -7.37 -3.88
C ILE A 75 4.59 -6.31 -3.05
N SER A 76 3.39 -6.63 -2.53
CA SER A 76 2.63 -5.70 -1.70
C SER A 76 3.38 -5.34 -0.42
N LEU A 77 4.04 -6.31 0.23
CA LEU A 77 4.85 -6.07 1.41
C LEU A 77 6.01 -5.11 1.12
N ILE A 78 6.74 -5.34 0.02
CA ILE A 78 7.85 -4.47 -0.39
C ILE A 78 7.34 -3.05 -0.66
N LEU A 79 6.27 -2.92 -1.44
CA LEU A 79 5.67 -1.61 -1.76
C LEU A 79 5.16 -0.88 -0.50
N ALA A 80 4.56 -1.61 0.45
CA ALA A 80 4.13 -1.04 1.73
C ALA A 80 5.31 -0.48 2.53
N VAL A 81 6.44 -1.21 2.59
CA VAL A 81 7.67 -0.74 3.26
C VAL A 81 8.24 0.49 2.55
N VAL A 82 8.30 0.49 1.22
CA VAL A 82 8.79 1.64 0.45
C VAL A 82 7.89 2.86 0.68
N LEU A 83 6.57 2.70 0.64
CA LEU A 83 5.62 3.78 0.89
C LEU A 83 5.77 4.33 2.33
N ALA A 84 5.90 3.45 3.32
CA ALA A 84 6.13 3.84 4.72
C ALA A 84 7.45 4.61 4.91
N ARG A 85 8.52 4.20 4.22
CA ARG A 85 9.81 4.90 4.19
C ARG A 85 9.67 6.30 3.59
N VAL A 86 9.04 6.42 2.42
CA VAL A 86 8.87 7.72 1.73
C VAL A 86 7.98 8.67 2.53
N LEU A 87 6.98 8.14 3.25
CA LEU A 87 6.14 8.90 4.17
C LEU A 87 6.85 9.27 5.49
N GLY A 88 8.07 8.80 5.73
CA GLY A 88 8.89 9.16 6.89
C GLY A 88 8.69 8.31 8.14
N PHE A 89 7.96 7.19 8.07
CA PHE A 89 7.74 6.30 9.22
C PHE A 89 8.98 5.47 9.59
N ILE A 90 9.84 5.19 8.62
CA ILE A 90 11.03 4.37 8.84
C ILE A 90 12.23 5.19 8.35
N GLY A 91 13.17 5.48 9.27
CA GLY A 91 14.44 6.12 8.93
C GLY A 91 14.46 7.66 8.89
N ALA A 92 13.41 8.35 9.34
CA ALA A 92 13.50 9.80 9.56
C ALA A 92 14.49 10.09 10.70
N LYS A 93 15.66 10.66 10.35
CA LYS A 93 16.59 11.19 11.36
C LYS A 93 15.85 12.29 12.12
N LYS A 94 15.68 12.12 13.44
CA LYS A 94 15.24 13.20 14.32
C LYS A 94 16.15 14.39 14.04
N LYS A 95 15.59 15.51 13.59
CA LYS A 95 16.32 16.77 13.52
C LYS A 95 16.65 17.09 14.97
N VAL A 96 17.91 16.88 15.38
CA VAL A 96 18.41 17.36 16.66
C VAL A 96 18.38 18.87 16.51
N GLU A 97 17.36 19.48 17.10
CA GLU A 97 17.21 20.91 17.19
C GLU A 97 18.36 21.42 18.05
N SER A 98 19.43 21.87 17.40
CA SER A 98 20.52 22.55 18.07
C SER A 98 19.96 23.86 18.60
N LEU A 99 19.59 23.85 19.88
CA LEU A 99 19.41 25.04 20.71
C LEU A 99 20.68 25.89 20.58
N GLN A 100 20.62 26.91 19.73
CA GLN A 100 21.54 28.04 19.82
C GLN A 100 20.90 29.03 20.79
N VAL A 101 21.39 29.01 22.03
CA VAL A 101 21.28 30.11 23.00
C VAL A 101 22.58 30.89 22.93
#